data_AF-A0A2A4IZY0-F1
#
_entry.id   AF-A0A2A4IZY0-F1
#
_cell.length_a   1.000
_cell.length_b   1.000
_cell.length_c   1.000
_cell.angle_alpha   90.00
_cell.angle_beta   90.00
_cell.angle_gamma   90.00
#
_symmetry.space_group_name_H-M   'P 1'
#
loop_
_entity.id
_entity.type
_entity.pdbx_description
1 polymer ?
#
loop_
_entity_poly.entity_id
_entity_poly.type
_entity_poly.pdbx_seq_one_letter_code
_entity_poly.pdbx_strand_id
1 'polypeptide(L)'
;MYEEFLEESNHDMYEVPLFDGLARMTARARFPAKRFDIWAEVSAVCGKGALVSASGTRDHLWLGFVEDRAVLRWDAGSGPYELHTGKVKIDGKSKVSARRYKKDAVLKLGSSLARGSSQGRMSSLDVDPFIYIGHPPDNVTKLAFYSFIF
;
A
#
# COMPACT_ATOMS: atom_id res chain seq x y z
N MET A 1 -18.58 -48.58 -11.37
CA MET A 1 -18.03 -47.62 -12.35
C MET A 1 -18.64 -46.28 -12.00
N TYR A 2 -18.00 -45.55 -11.09
CA TYR A 2 -18.44 -44.21 -10.68
C TYR A 2 -17.52 -43.23 -11.38
N GLU A 3 -18.13 -42.31 -12.14
CA GLU A 3 -17.43 -41.28 -12.90
C GLU A 3 -16.60 -40.42 -11.95
N GLU A 4 -15.28 -40.39 -12.20
CA GLU A 4 -14.38 -39.41 -11.63
C GLU A 4 -14.85 -38.02 -12.08
N PHE A 5 -15.46 -37.27 -11.16
CA PHE A 5 -15.52 -35.83 -11.28
C PHE A 5 -14.08 -35.32 -11.25
N LEU A 6 -13.53 -35.11 -12.44
CA LEU A 6 -12.34 -34.28 -12.61
C LEU A 6 -12.71 -32.90 -12.08
N GLU A 7 -12.21 -32.56 -10.89
CA GLU A 7 -12.06 -31.17 -10.49
C GLU A 7 -11.11 -30.53 -11.50
N GLU A 8 -11.68 -29.97 -12.58
CA GLU A 8 -10.99 -28.97 -13.36
C GLU A 8 -10.67 -27.83 -12.40
N SER A 9 -9.44 -27.84 -11.91
CA SER A 9 -8.85 -26.70 -11.21
C SER A 9 -8.88 -25.55 -12.21
N ASN A 10 -9.97 -24.81 -12.20
CA ASN A 10 -10.11 -23.56 -12.90
C ASN A 10 -9.20 -22.56 -12.16
N HIS A 11 -7.88 -22.73 -12.35
CA HIS A 11 -6.92 -21.66 -12.24
C HIS A 11 -7.29 -20.69 -13.36
N ASP A 12 -8.38 -19.96 -13.15
CA ASP A 12 -8.56 -18.67 -13.79
C ASP A 12 -7.24 -17.95 -13.53
N MET A 13 -6.48 -17.87 -14.60
CA MET A 13 -5.17 -17.31 -14.68
C MET A 13 -5.36 -15.82 -14.49
N TYR A 14 -5.56 -15.40 -13.23
CA TYR A 14 -5.45 -14.00 -12.86
C TYR A 14 -4.01 -13.63 -13.17
N GLU A 15 -3.77 -13.10 -14.37
CA GLU A 15 -2.50 -12.51 -14.73
C GLU A 15 -2.18 -11.49 -13.64
N VAL A 16 -1.10 -11.76 -12.90
CA VAL A 16 -0.65 -10.85 -11.85
C VAL A 16 -0.23 -9.56 -12.55
N PRO A 17 -0.87 -8.42 -12.25
CA PRO A 17 -0.58 -7.18 -12.95
C PRO A 17 0.89 -6.79 -12.74
N LEU A 18 1.59 -6.54 -13.84
CA LEU A 18 2.96 -6.03 -13.81
C LEU A 18 2.92 -4.51 -13.69
N PHE A 19 3.67 -3.98 -12.72
CA PHE A 19 3.86 -2.54 -12.55
C PHE A 19 5.30 -2.15 -12.90
N ASP A 20 5.46 -1.43 -13.99
CA ASP A 20 6.76 -1.00 -14.56
C ASP A 20 7.24 0.36 -14.02
N GLY A 21 6.52 0.92 -13.04
CA GLY A 21 6.78 2.24 -12.47
C GLY A 21 5.86 3.36 -13.00
N LEU A 22 5.19 3.14 -14.14
CA LEU A 22 4.19 4.07 -14.71
C LEU A 22 2.79 3.45 -14.75
N ALA A 23 2.71 2.12 -14.82
CA ALA A 23 1.46 1.38 -14.76
C ALA A 23 0.70 1.70 -13.46
N ARG A 24 -0.63 1.73 -13.58
CA ARG A 24 -1.53 2.03 -12.48
C ARG A 24 -2.88 1.37 -12.65
N MET A 25 -3.55 1.16 -11.53
CA MET A 25 -4.97 0.83 -11.46
C MET A 25 -5.67 1.81 -10.53
N THR A 26 -6.91 2.15 -10.85
CA THR A 26 -7.75 3.00 -10.00
C THR A 26 -9.01 2.23 -9.60
N ALA A 27 -9.28 2.19 -8.30
CA ALA A 27 -10.51 1.64 -7.76
C ALA A 27 -11.36 2.77 -7.16
N ARG A 28 -12.64 2.80 -7.51
CA ARG A 28 -13.60 3.72 -6.88
C ARG A 28 -14.08 3.13 -5.55
N ALA A 29 -13.27 3.34 -4.52
CA ALA A 29 -13.53 2.88 -3.16
C ALA A 29 -12.96 3.89 -2.15
N ARG A 30 -13.49 3.88 -0.92
CA ARG A 30 -13.02 4.78 0.14
C ARG A 30 -12.38 3.97 1.27
N PHE A 31 -11.21 4.40 1.73
CA PHE A 31 -10.63 3.87 2.96
C PHE A 31 -11.49 4.26 4.16
N PRO A 32 -11.83 3.33 5.08
CA PRO A 32 -12.56 3.71 6.28
C PRO A 32 -11.72 4.66 7.14
N ALA A 33 -12.30 5.78 7.55
CA ALA A 33 -11.55 6.88 8.15
C ALA A 33 -10.77 6.51 9.43
N LYS A 34 -11.28 5.56 10.22
CA LYS A 34 -10.68 5.19 11.52
C LYS A 34 -9.87 3.91 11.46
N ARG A 35 -9.96 3.11 10.40
CA ARG A 35 -9.25 1.83 10.31
C ARG A 35 -9.08 1.34 8.89
N PHE A 36 -7.94 0.74 8.61
CA PHE A 36 -7.73 -0.07 7.42
C PHE A 36 -6.80 -1.24 7.72
N ASP A 37 -6.89 -2.26 6.87
CA ASP A 37 -5.98 -3.40 6.85
C ASP A 37 -5.67 -3.68 5.38
N ILE A 38 -4.45 -3.37 4.96
CA ILE A 38 -3.95 -3.56 3.60
C ILE A 38 -2.93 -4.69 3.66
N TRP A 39 -3.05 -5.65 2.76
CA TRP A 39 -2.05 -6.69 2.57
C TRP A 39 -1.85 -6.94 1.08
N ALA A 40 -0.62 -7.26 0.71
CA ALA A 40 -0.27 -7.65 -0.65
C ALA A 40 0.88 -8.65 -0.63
N GLU A 41 0.88 -9.55 -1.60
CA GLU A 41 2.06 -10.31 -1.98
C GLU A 41 2.65 -9.64 -3.22
N VAL A 42 3.93 -9.30 -3.15
CA VAL A 42 4.63 -8.54 -4.20
C VAL A 42 5.90 -9.28 -4.60
N SER A 43 6.12 -9.41 -5.90
CA SER A 43 7.41 -9.81 -6.46
C SER A 43 8.05 -8.56 -7.03
N ALA A 44 8.69 -7.78 -6.18
CA ALA A 44 9.32 -6.54 -6.60
C ALA A 44 10.78 -6.83 -7.02
N VAL A 45 11.22 -6.22 -8.11
CA VAL A 45 12.61 -6.28 -8.59
C VAL A 45 13.41 -5.03 -8.20
N CYS A 46 12.73 -4.04 -7.61
CA CYS A 46 13.31 -2.79 -7.17
C CYS A 46 12.78 -2.42 -5.77
N GLY A 47 13.64 -1.78 -4.97
CA GLY A 47 13.29 -1.30 -3.63
C GLY A 47 12.59 0.05 -3.59
N LYS A 48 11.95 0.45 -4.69
CA LYS A 48 11.34 1.77 -4.83
C LYS A 48 10.05 1.67 -5.64
N GLY A 49 8.97 2.25 -5.11
CA GLY A 49 7.71 2.33 -5.84
C GLY A 49 6.50 2.38 -4.93
N ALA A 50 5.42 2.96 -5.42
CA ALA A 50 4.13 2.97 -4.73
C ALA A 50 3.41 1.64 -4.95
N LEU A 51 2.85 1.08 -3.88
CA LEU A 51 1.93 -0.05 -3.97
C LEU A 51 0.49 0.44 -3.94
N VAL A 52 0.17 1.30 -2.97
CA VAL A 52 -1.18 1.81 -2.74
C VAL A 52 -1.09 3.27 -2.34
N SER A 53 -1.99 4.10 -2.85
CA SER A 53 -2.13 5.47 -2.39
C SER A 53 -3.55 5.99 -2.50
N ALA A 54 -3.89 6.95 -1.66
CA ALA A 54 -5.16 7.65 -1.67
C ALA A 54 -4.97 9.07 -1.09
N SER A 55 -5.78 10.01 -1.56
CA SER A 55 -5.70 11.41 -1.18
C SER A 55 -7.09 11.98 -0.94
N GLY A 56 -7.20 12.93 -0.04
CA GLY A 56 -8.31 13.86 0.05
C GLY A 56 -7.80 15.30 0.01
N THR A 57 -8.67 16.24 0.37
CA THR A 57 -8.32 17.67 0.38
C THR A 57 -7.14 17.98 1.29
N ARG A 58 -7.12 17.40 2.51
CA ARG A 58 -6.04 17.60 3.50
C ARG A 58 -5.27 16.33 3.83
N ASP A 59 -5.94 15.19 3.74
CA ASP A 59 -5.43 13.92 4.22
C ASP A 59 -4.84 13.10 3.08
N HIS A 60 -3.89 12.22 3.40
CA HIS A 60 -3.31 11.32 2.41
C HIS A 60 -2.81 10.03 3.06
N LEU A 61 -2.70 9.00 2.23
CA LEU A 61 -2.15 7.69 2.56
C LEU A 61 -1.26 7.23 1.41
N TRP A 62 -0.10 6.69 1.75
CA TRP A 62 0.79 6.06 0.79
C TRP A 62 1.47 4.85 1.44
N LEU A 63 1.51 3.74 0.71
CA LEU A 63 2.22 2.52 1.06
C LEU A 63 3.08 2.12 -0.13
N GLY A 64 4.35 1.81 0.13
CA GLY A 64 5.26 1.39 -0.92
C GLY A 64 6.63 1.01 -0.40
N PHE A 65 7.61 1.01 -1.30
CA PHE A 65 9.01 0.75 -1.00
C PHE A 65 9.86 2.01 -1.17
N VAL A 66 10.82 2.19 -0.27
CA VAL A 66 11.89 3.18 -0.34
C VAL A 66 13.17 2.53 0.16
N GLU A 67 14.21 2.46 -0.68
CA GLU A 67 15.53 1.87 -0.35
C GLU A 67 15.44 0.47 0.29
N ASP A 68 14.67 -0.41 -0.33
CA ASP A 68 14.45 -1.81 0.09
C ASP A 68 13.73 -1.96 1.45
N ARG A 69 13.00 -0.92 1.88
CA ARG A 69 12.16 -0.93 3.08
C ARG A 69 10.72 -0.70 2.70
N ALA A 70 9.79 -1.41 3.34
CA ALA A 70 8.39 -1.04 3.28
C ALA A 70 8.18 0.24 4.08
N VAL A 71 7.40 1.15 3.52
CA VAL A 71 7.12 2.46 4.09
C VAL A 71 5.64 2.75 4.02
N LEU A 72 5.07 3.12 5.17
CA LEU A 72 3.69 3.56 5.32
C LEU A 72 3.70 5.03 5.75
N ARG A 73 3.12 5.90 4.92
CA ARG A 73 2.96 7.34 5.17
C ARG A 73 1.49 7.69 5.26
N TRP A 74 1.14 8.55 6.21
CA TRP A 74 -0.18 9.18 6.21
C TRP A 74 -0.18 10.53 6.90
N ASP A 75 -1.16 11.36 6.58
CA ASP A 75 -1.54 12.54 7.34
C ASP A 75 -3.06 12.57 7.49
N ALA A 76 -3.53 12.72 8.73
CA ALA A 76 -4.95 12.83 9.08
C ALA A 76 -5.33 14.28 9.46
N GLY A 77 -4.52 15.26 9.06
CA GLY A 77 -4.66 16.68 9.39
C GLY A 77 -3.91 17.15 10.63
N SER A 78 -2.99 16.35 11.19
CA SER A 78 -2.10 16.74 12.30
C SER A 78 -0.62 16.74 11.93
N GLY A 79 -0.32 16.61 10.64
CA GLY A 79 1.03 16.53 10.11
C GLY A 79 1.36 15.10 9.66
N PRO A 80 2.32 14.96 8.73
CA PRO A 80 2.70 13.68 8.17
C PRO A 80 3.36 12.80 9.21
N TYR A 81 3.08 11.50 9.13
CA TYR A 81 3.73 10.48 9.93
C TYR A 81 4.14 9.31 9.03
N GLU A 82 5.32 8.75 9.32
CA GLU A 82 5.94 7.71 8.51
C GLU A 82 6.40 6.54 9.38
N LEU A 83 6.13 5.33 8.93
CA LEU A 83 6.67 4.09 9.49
C LEU A 83 7.52 3.39 8.43
N HIS A 84 8.69 2.92 8.84
CA HIS A 84 9.59 2.14 7.99
C HIS A 84 9.89 0.80 8.66
N THR A 85 9.87 -0.27 7.88
CA THR A 85 10.47 -1.54 8.32
C THR A 85 11.99 -1.48 8.27
N GLY A 86 12.64 -2.52 8.81
CA GLY A 86 14.02 -2.81 8.46
C GLY A 86 14.17 -3.13 6.96
N LYS A 87 15.41 -3.13 6.46
CA LYS A 87 15.72 -3.57 5.10
C LYS A 87 15.43 -5.06 4.98
N VAL A 88 14.79 -5.47 3.89
CA VAL A 88 14.55 -6.88 3.57
C VAL A 88 14.99 -7.10 2.12
N LYS A 89 15.59 -8.26 1.83
CA LYS A 89 15.96 -8.61 0.46
C LYS A 89 14.69 -8.77 -0.37
N ILE A 90 14.46 -7.87 -1.32
CA ILE A 90 13.31 -7.89 -2.22
C ILE A 90 13.65 -8.75 -3.44
N ASP A 91 14.02 -10.00 -3.18
CA ASP A 91 14.34 -10.98 -4.22
C ASP A 91 13.31 -12.10 -4.12
N GLY A 92 12.34 -12.08 -5.03
CA GLY A 92 11.18 -12.97 -5.02
C GLY A 92 9.96 -12.41 -4.29
N LYS A 93 9.05 -13.31 -3.91
CA LYS A 93 7.75 -12.98 -3.31
C LYS A 93 7.88 -12.53 -1.86
N SER A 94 7.42 -11.31 -1.58
CA SER A 94 7.37 -10.73 -0.24
C SER A 94 5.93 -10.40 0.15
N LYS A 95 5.58 -10.67 1.42
CA LYS A 95 4.29 -10.26 1.98
C LYS A 95 4.48 -8.93 2.71
N VAL A 96 3.75 -7.92 2.27
CA VAL A 96 3.67 -6.61 2.91
C VAL A 96 2.27 -6.42 3.50
N SER A 97 2.19 -5.90 4.72
CA SER A 97 0.91 -5.53 5.32
C SER A 97 1.01 -4.27 6.16
N ALA A 98 -0.01 -3.43 6.05
CA ALA A 98 -0.17 -2.18 6.76
C ALA A 98 -1.54 -2.15 7.40
N ARG A 99 -1.57 -2.13 8.73
CA ARG A 99 -2.80 -1.98 9.52
C ARG A 99 -2.74 -0.67 10.29
N ARG A 100 -3.84 0.09 10.26
CA ARG A 100 -4.00 1.30 11.05
C ARG A 100 -5.32 1.25 11.82
N TYR A 101 -5.28 1.70 13.06
CA TYR A 101 -6.45 1.97 13.87
C TYR A 101 -6.28 3.32 14.58
N LYS A 102 -7.16 4.28 14.26
CA LYS A 102 -7.07 5.67 14.70
C LYS A 102 -5.67 6.20 14.41
N LYS A 103 -4.85 6.45 15.43
CA LYS A 103 -3.49 7.01 15.30
C LYS A 103 -2.42 5.94 15.16
N ASP A 104 -2.70 4.74 15.65
CA ASP A 104 -1.75 3.65 15.76
C ASP A 104 -1.68 2.86 14.46
N ALA A 105 -0.48 2.45 14.08
CA ALA A 105 -0.27 1.63 12.92
C ALA A 105 0.81 0.57 13.13
N VAL A 106 0.69 -0.50 12.35
CA VAL A 106 1.63 -1.61 12.27
C VAL A 106 1.94 -1.84 10.81
N LEU A 107 3.22 -1.88 10.47
CA LEU A 107 3.73 -2.19 9.14
C LEU A 107 4.60 -3.44 9.22
N LYS A 108 4.40 -4.37 8.29
CA LYS A 108 5.17 -5.62 8.19
C LYS A 108 5.66 -5.84 6.78
N LEU A 109 6.89 -6.35 6.66
CA LEU A 109 7.48 -6.83 5.42
C LEU A 109 8.22 -8.13 5.73
N GLY A 110 7.67 -9.27 5.31
CA GLY A 110 8.19 -10.58 5.72
C GLY A 110 8.21 -10.74 7.24
N SER A 111 9.40 -10.95 7.81
CA SER A 111 9.63 -11.01 9.26
C SER A 111 9.88 -9.65 9.92
N SER A 112 10.11 -8.58 9.13
CA SER A 112 10.35 -7.23 9.65
C SER A 112 9.05 -6.55 10.04
N LEU A 113 9.08 -5.80 11.14
CA LEU A 113 7.90 -5.23 11.79
C LEU A 113 8.21 -3.84 12.35
N ALA A 114 7.36 -2.88 12.05
CA ALA A 114 7.39 -1.54 12.62
C ALA A 114 6.04 -1.20 13.23
N ARG A 115 6.06 -0.45 14.34
CA ARG A 115 4.86 0.06 15.02
C ARG A 115 5.07 1.52 15.36
N GLY A 116 3.98 2.27 15.40
CA GLY A 116 4.00 3.62 15.95
C GLY A 116 2.65 4.30 15.89
N SER A 117 2.63 5.57 16.29
CA SER A 117 1.42 6.35 16.45
C SER A 117 1.65 7.77 15.97
N SER A 118 0.75 8.29 15.13
CA SER A 118 0.85 9.67 14.64
C SER A 118 0.67 10.68 15.78
N GLN A 119 1.28 11.86 15.67
CA GLN A 119 1.16 12.90 16.69
C GLN A 119 -0.13 13.72 16.53
N GLY A 120 -0.41 14.60 17.49
CA GLY A 120 -1.57 15.51 17.44
C GLY A 120 -2.91 14.87 17.82
N ARG A 121 -4.01 15.60 17.57
CA ARG A 121 -5.37 15.22 18.00
C ARG A 121 -6.13 14.44 16.93
N MET A 122 -5.76 14.58 15.66
CA MET A 122 -6.51 13.99 14.57
C MET A 122 -6.25 12.48 14.45
N SER A 123 -7.31 11.75 14.13
CA SER A 123 -7.29 10.28 14.04
C SER A 123 -8.16 9.70 12.93
N SER A 124 -8.93 10.55 12.23
CA SER A 124 -9.78 10.15 11.12
C SER A 124 -9.11 10.59 9.83
N LEU A 125 -8.99 9.66 8.89
CA LEU A 125 -8.39 9.85 7.58
C LEU A 125 -9.51 10.08 6.54
N ASP A 126 -9.65 11.32 6.08
CA ASP A 126 -10.69 11.74 5.14
C ASP A 126 -10.13 11.84 3.71
N VAL A 127 -10.10 10.68 3.02
CA VAL A 127 -9.66 10.56 1.63
C VAL A 127 -10.84 10.43 0.68
N ASP A 128 -10.64 10.90 -0.55
CA ASP A 128 -11.60 10.78 -1.64
C ASP A 128 -11.87 9.30 -1.99
N PRO A 129 -12.99 8.99 -2.67
CA PRO A 129 -13.36 7.62 -3.00
C PRO A 129 -12.56 7.07 -4.19
N PHE A 130 -11.25 7.28 -4.19
CA PHE A 130 -10.31 6.78 -5.20
C PHE A 130 -9.07 6.21 -4.51
N ILE A 131 -8.80 4.94 -4.79
CA ILE A 131 -7.59 4.24 -4.38
C ILE A 131 -6.78 3.94 -5.64
N TYR A 132 -5.50 4.29 -5.61
CA TYR A 132 -4.57 4.06 -6.70
C TYR A 132 -3.62 2.93 -6.32
N ILE A 133 -3.44 1.97 -7.22
CA ILE A 133 -2.46 0.88 -7.12
C ILE A 133 -1.36 1.16 -8.14
N GLY A 134 -0.10 1.08 -7.73
CA GLY A 134 1.02 1.50 -8.59
C GLY A 134 1.16 3.02 -8.66
N HIS A 135 1.42 3.57 -9.86
CA HIS A 135 1.71 4.99 -10.05
C HIS A 135 0.49 5.89 -9.79
N PRO A 136 0.51 6.80 -8.80
CA PRO A 136 -0.60 7.73 -8.57
C PRO A 136 -0.71 8.76 -9.73
N PRO A 137 -1.88 9.33 -10.01
CA PRO A 137 -2.00 10.41 -11.00
C PRO A 137 -1.21 11.67 -10.61
N ASP A 138 -0.59 12.32 -11.59
CA ASP A 138 0.28 13.50 -11.40
C ASP A 138 -0.44 14.68 -10.72
N ASN A 139 -1.74 14.83 -11.00
CA ASN A 139 -2.59 15.87 -10.42
C ASN A 139 -2.96 15.60 -8.96
N VAL A 140 -2.62 14.43 -8.42
CA VAL A 140 -2.72 14.13 -6.99
C VAL A 140 -1.42 14.55 -6.31
N THR A 141 -1.17 15.86 -6.32
CA THR A 141 0.13 16.46 -6.01
C THR A 141 0.63 16.17 -4.59
N LYS A 142 -0.26 15.91 -3.62
CA LYS A 142 0.13 15.53 -2.25
C LYS A 142 0.79 14.15 -2.16
N LEU A 143 0.52 13.27 -3.14
CA LEU A 143 1.21 11.98 -3.28
C LEU A 143 2.47 12.13 -4.15
N ALA A 144 2.48 13.10 -5.07
CA ALA A 144 3.58 13.35 -6.02
C ALA A 144 4.84 13.93 -5.37
N PHE A 145 4.74 14.65 -4.24
CA PHE A 145 5.93 15.09 -3.47
C PHE A 145 6.78 13.92 -2.91
N TYR A 146 6.26 12.69 -2.99
CA TYR A 146 6.95 11.47 -2.60
C TYR A 146 7.30 10.54 -3.77
N SER A 147 6.95 10.92 -5.02
CA SER A 147 7.47 10.29 -6.23
C SER A 147 8.87 10.86 -6.49
N PHE A 148 9.88 10.28 -5.85
CA PHE A 148 11.25 10.50 -6.30
C PHE A 148 11.38 9.86 -7.69
N ILE A 149 11.53 10.65 -8.74
CA ILE A 149 12.10 10.20 -10.01
C ILE A 149 13.62 10.41 -9.89
N PHE A 150 14.36 9.33 -10.14
CA PHE A 150 15.83 9.14 -10.07
C PHE A 150 16.62 10.06 -9.14
#